data_AF-A0A8T1ZJF2-F1
#
_entry.id   AF-A0A8T1ZJF2-F1
#
_cell.length_a   1.000
_cell.length_b   1.000
_cell.length_c   1.000
_cell.angle_alpha   90.00
_cell.angle_beta   90.00
_cell.angle_gamma   90.00
#
_symmetry.space_group_name_H-M   'P 1'
#
loop_
_entity.id
_entity.type
_entity.pdbx_description
1 polymer ?
#
loop_
_entity_poly.entity_id
_entity_poly.type
_entity_poly.pdbx_seq_one_letter_code
_entity_poly.pdbx_strand_id
1 'polypeptide(L)'
;MQAQKEAPLDMQCKDKFLVQTVVVSDGTTSKEVLSEMFDKEAGRVIEDFKLRVVYIPANPPSPVPEGSEEGNSPMASLNEIGSQTASLFDDVSRTFEETNEKSSEAWSMISKLTEEKTFATQQSQKLRLELEMLRKESSKKQSGGHSLVLMLLVGLLGCVIGYILNRI
;
A
#
# COMPACT_ATOMS: atom_id res chain seq x y z
N MET A 1 -16.32 -5.83 0.93
CA MET A 1 -16.05 -4.45 0.47
C MET A 1 -16.52 -4.32 -0.96
N GLN A 2 -17.19 -3.23 -1.30
CA GLN A 2 -17.74 -3.06 -2.63
C GLN A 2 -16.73 -2.28 -3.48
N ALA A 3 -16.41 -2.81 -4.65
CA ALA A 3 -15.46 -2.15 -5.54
C ALA A 3 -16.05 -0.84 -6.04
N GLN A 4 -15.32 0.25 -5.86
CA GLN A 4 -15.69 1.52 -6.44
C GLN A 4 -15.41 1.46 -7.96
N LYS A 5 -16.43 1.73 -8.77
CA LYS A 5 -16.32 1.67 -10.24
C LYS A 5 -15.61 2.87 -10.84
N GLU A 6 -15.58 4.00 -10.15
CA GLU A 6 -15.03 5.27 -10.64
C GLU A 6 -14.54 6.14 -9.49
N ALA A 7 -13.41 6.83 -9.66
CA ALA A 7 -12.82 7.67 -8.61
C ALA A 7 -13.72 8.89 -8.31
N PRO A 8 -13.89 9.30 -7.04
CA PRO A 8 -14.63 10.51 -6.71
C PRO A 8 -14.01 11.75 -7.37
N LEU A 9 -14.85 12.71 -7.78
CA LEU A 9 -14.42 13.98 -8.42
C LEU A 9 -13.41 14.79 -7.59
N ASP A 10 -13.51 14.71 -6.27
CA ASP A 10 -12.59 15.37 -5.33
C ASP A 10 -11.35 14.52 -5.01
N MET A 11 -11.26 13.30 -5.54
CA MET A 11 -10.24 12.29 -5.25
C MET A 11 -10.05 12.05 -3.74
N GLN A 12 -11.08 12.31 -2.93
CA GLN A 12 -11.03 12.10 -1.48
C GLN A 12 -11.80 10.83 -1.13
N CYS A 13 -11.07 9.83 -0.64
CA CYS A 13 -11.69 8.69 0.01
C CYS A 13 -11.89 9.00 1.49
N LYS A 14 -13.11 8.85 2.00
CA LYS A 14 -13.39 8.93 3.44
C LYS A 14 -13.28 7.59 4.14
N ASP A 15 -13.00 6.53 3.38
CA ASP A 15 -12.93 5.18 3.88
C ASP A 15 -11.77 5.01 4.86
N LYS A 16 -12.05 4.23 5.89
CA LYS A 16 -11.12 3.90 6.96
C LYS A 16 -11.13 2.39 7.11
N PHE A 17 -9.95 1.80 7.03
CA PHE A 17 -9.76 0.41 7.36
C PHE A 17 -9.27 0.31 8.79
N LEU A 18 -9.79 -0.67 9.52
CA LEU A 18 -9.26 -1.08 10.80
C LEU A 18 -8.62 -2.44 10.59
N VAL A 19 -7.33 -2.54 10.83
CA VAL A 19 -6.60 -3.80 10.90
C VAL A 19 -6.48 -4.15 12.37
N GLN A 20 -6.92 -5.33 12.74
CA GLN A 20 -6.85 -5.79 14.11
C GLN A 20 -5.94 -7.02 14.18
N THR A 21 -4.94 -6.97 15.05
CA THR A 21 -3.99 -8.05 15.27
C THR A 21 -4.16 -8.57 16.68
N VAL A 22 -4.15 -9.88 16.84
CA VAL A 22 -4.19 -10.54 18.14
C VAL A 22 -3.00 -11.48 18.25
N VAL A 23 -2.35 -11.49 19.41
CA VAL A 23 -1.28 -12.46 19.71
C VAL A 23 -1.93 -13.80 20.03
N VAL A 24 -1.50 -14.86 19.34
CA VAL A 24 -2.00 -16.23 19.50
C VAL A 24 -0.88 -17.15 19.94
N SER A 25 -1.24 -18.25 20.61
CA SER A 25 -0.30 -19.26 21.10
C SER A 25 0.35 -20.01 19.93
N ASP A 26 1.60 -20.45 20.12
CA ASP A 26 2.30 -21.31 19.16
C ASP A 26 1.52 -22.62 18.97
N GLY A 27 1.19 -22.94 17.71
CA GLY A 27 0.41 -24.14 17.34
C GLY A 27 -1.05 -23.88 16.98
N THR A 28 -1.54 -22.64 17.10
CA THR A 28 -2.91 -22.26 16.67
C THR A 28 -3.07 -22.49 15.16
N THR A 29 -4.05 -23.31 14.77
CA THR A 29 -4.35 -23.56 13.36
C THR A 29 -5.35 -22.56 12.80
N SER A 30 -5.36 -22.33 11.49
CA SER A 30 -6.26 -21.37 10.83
C SER A 30 -7.76 -21.63 11.06
N LYS A 31 -8.12 -22.84 11.50
CA LYS A 31 -9.50 -23.23 11.85
C LYS A 31 -9.93 -22.78 13.26
N GLU A 32 -8.97 -22.43 14.11
CA GLU A 32 -9.20 -22.01 15.51
C GLU A 32 -9.25 -20.48 15.64
N VAL A 33 -9.05 -19.75 14.54
CA VAL A 33 -9.21 -18.30 14.48
C VAL A 33 -10.70 -17.95 14.58
N LEU A 34 -11.19 -17.90 15.81
CA LEU A 34 -12.57 -17.56 16.16
C LEU A 34 -12.73 -16.04 16.28
N SER A 35 -13.93 -15.54 15.97
CA SER A 35 -14.25 -14.12 16.20
C SER A 35 -14.08 -13.73 17.67
N GLU A 36 -14.30 -14.67 18.59
CA GLU A 36 -14.08 -14.48 20.02
C GLU A 36 -12.65 -14.07 20.34
N MET A 37 -11.64 -14.38 19.52
CA MET A 37 -10.23 -13.97 19.74
C MET A 37 -10.03 -12.46 19.65
N PHE A 38 -10.99 -11.74 19.06
CA PHE A 38 -10.94 -10.29 18.91
C PHE A 38 -11.72 -9.55 20.00
N ASP A 39 -12.31 -10.27 20.96
CA ASP A 39 -12.93 -9.68 22.14
C ASP A 39 -11.88 -9.26 23.18
N LYS A 40 -12.13 -8.11 23.82
CA LYS A 40 -11.23 -7.54 24.83
C LYS A 40 -11.38 -8.29 26.15
N GLU A 41 -10.54 -9.29 26.35
CA GLU A 41 -10.46 -10.09 27.58
C GLU A 41 -9.19 -9.76 28.39
N ALA A 42 -9.25 -10.00 29.70
CA ALA A 42 -8.10 -9.78 30.59
C ALA A 42 -6.94 -10.72 30.21
N GLY A 43 -5.79 -10.14 29.86
CA GLY A 43 -4.58 -10.88 29.47
C GLY A 43 -4.39 -11.04 27.95
N ARG A 44 -5.37 -10.63 27.13
CA ARG A 44 -5.25 -10.66 25.68
C ARG A 44 -4.76 -9.32 25.15
N VAL A 45 -3.72 -9.35 24.32
CA VAL A 45 -3.20 -8.17 23.63
C VAL A 45 -3.78 -8.12 22.23
N ILE A 46 -4.61 -7.10 22.00
CA ILE A 46 -5.19 -6.78 20.70
C ILE A 46 -4.66 -5.42 20.26
N GLU A 47 -4.07 -5.37 19.08
CA GLU A 47 -3.53 -4.16 18.48
C GLU A 47 -4.40 -3.71 17.31
N ASP A 48 -4.87 -2.47 17.39
CA ASP A 48 -5.73 -1.85 16.39
C ASP A 48 -4.93 -0.85 15.55
N PHE A 49 -4.88 -1.05 14.23
CA PHE A 49 -4.21 -0.17 13.29
C PHE A 49 -5.18 0.43 12.27
N LYS A 50 -5.34 1.75 12.29
CA LYS A 50 -6.30 2.46 11.44
C LYS A 50 -5.64 3.05 10.22
N LEU A 51 -6.01 2.55 9.05
CA LEU A 51 -5.55 3.03 7.75
C LEU A 51 -6.58 3.97 7.12
N ARG A 52 -6.09 5.01 6.43
CA ARG A 52 -6.90 5.88 5.57
C ARG A 52 -6.60 5.59 4.11
N VAL A 53 -7.64 5.65 3.29
CA VAL A 53 -7.50 5.51 1.83
C VAL A 53 -7.20 6.86 1.23
N VAL A 54 -6.26 6.90 0.29
CA VAL A 54 -5.92 8.08 -0.50
C VAL A 54 -5.88 7.67 -1.96
N TYR A 55 -6.55 8.42 -2.83
CA TYR A 55 -6.45 8.20 -4.27
C TYR A 55 -5.23 8.94 -4.81
N ILE A 56 -4.48 8.24 -5.66
CA ILE A 56 -3.35 8.82 -6.38
C ILE A 56 -3.71 8.76 -7.87
N PRO A 57 -3.64 9.88 -8.60
CA PRO A 57 -3.89 9.88 -10.04
C PRO A 57 -2.88 8.97 -10.73
N ALA A 58 -3.36 8.18 -11.70
CA ALA A 58 -2.48 7.35 -12.51
C ALA A 58 -1.54 8.26 -13.33
N ASN A 59 -0.26 7.91 -13.35
CA ASN A 59 0.67 8.52 -14.29
C ASN A 59 0.25 8.11 -15.71
N PRO A 60 0.31 9.01 -16.72
CA PRO A 60 -0.14 8.69 -18.07
C PRO A 60 0.56 7.44 -18.58
N PRO A 61 -0.17 6.49 -19.21
CA PRO A 61 0.44 5.30 -19.77
C PRO A 61 1.45 5.76 -20.82
N SER A 62 2.68 5.23 -20.72
CA SER A 62 3.69 5.40 -21.75
C SER A 62 3.07 5.02 -23.11
N PRO A 63 3.34 5.75 -24.21
CA PRO A 63 2.83 5.40 -25.53
C PRO A 63 3.43 4.07 -25.98
N VAL A 64 2.80 2.97 -25.58
CA VAL A 64 3.08 1.64 -26.10
C VAL A 64 2.07 1.45 -27.24
N PRO A 65 2.52 1.23 -28.49
CA PRO A 65 1.61 1.00 -29.60
C PRO A 65 0.67 -0.17 -29.28
N GLU A 66 -0.63 0.11 -29.15
CA GLU A 66 -1.64 -0.93 -28.96
C GLU A 66 -1.77 -1.72 -30.26
N GLY A 67 -1.24 -2.95 -30.26
CA GLY A 67 -1.57 -3.94 -31.27
C GLY A 67 -3.02 -4.35 -31.08
N SER A 68 -3.81 -4.22 -32.13
CA SER A 68 -5.21 -4.62 -32.21
C SER A 68 -5.39 -6.11 -31.88
N GLU A 69 -6.04 -6.44 -30.76
CA GLU A 69 -6.67 -7.76 -30.57
C GLU A 69 -8.20 -7.62 -30.56
N GLU A 70 -8.76 -7.26 -31.71
CA GLU A 70 -10.12 -7.66 -32.04
C GLU A 70 -10.09 -9.13 -32.47
N GLY A 71 -10.58 -10.04 -31.63
CA GLY A 71 -10.97 -11.36 -32.13
C GLY A 71 -10.96 -12.50 -31.11
N ASN A 72 -12.17 -12.88 -30.70
CA ASN A 72 -12.60 -14.25 -30.36
C ASN A 72 -12.42 -14.74 -28.91
N SER A 73 -13.41 -14.41 -28.07
CA SER A 73 -14.00 -15.42 -27.17
C SER A 73 -14.92 -16.33 -27.97
N PRO A 74 -14.84 -17.66 -27.76
CA PRO A 74 -16.08 -18.40 -27.52
C PRO A 74 -15.97 -19.33 -26.31
N MET A 75 -16.78 -19.04 -25.31
CA MET A 75 -17.18 -20.00 -24.29
C MET A 75 -18.43 -20.72 -24.80
N ALA A 76 -18.34 -22.01 -25.17
CA ALA A 76 -19.51 -22.90 -25.29
C ALA A 76 -19.11 -24.38 -25.46
N SER A 77 -19.25 -25.13 -24.36
CA SER A 77 -19.89 -26.46 -24.24
C SER A 77 -19.57 -27.63 -25.20
N LEU A 78 -19.31 -28.78 -24.56
CA LEU A 78 -19.95 -30.11 -24.75
C LEU A 78 -18.97 -31.27 -25.03
N ASN A 79 -19.01 -32.26 -24.13
CA ASN A 79 -18.45 -33.62 -24.17
C ASN A 79 -18.12 -34.23 -25.55
N GLU A 80 -16.95 -34.87 -25.66
CA GLU A 80 -16.87 -36.32 -25.94
C GLU A 80 -15.46 -36.88 -25.67
N ILE A 81 -15.43 -38.03 -24.99
CA ILE A 81 -14.23 -38.79 -24.62
C ILE A 81 -13.95 -39.79 -25.73
N GLY A 82 -12.71 -39.82 -26.25
CA GLY A 82 -12.15 -41.00 -26.92
C GLY A 82 -11.26 -40.74 -28.13
N SER A 83 -9.98 -41.07 -28.00
CA SER A 83 -8.98 -41.24 -29.07
C SER A 83 -8.32 -39.97 -29.63
N GLN A 84 -7.13 -39.62 -29.11
CA GLN A 84 -6.07 -38.83 -29.77
C GLN A 84 -4.85 -38.64 -28.83
N THR A 85 -4.13 -39.71 -28.53
CA THR A 85 -2.90 -39.66 -27.70
C THR A 85 -1.61 -39.92 -28.49
N ALA A 86 -1.69 -40.09 -29.81
CA ALA A 86 -0.52 -40.41 -30.64
C ALA A 86 0.13 -39.19 -31.32
N SER A 87 -0.57 -38.05 -31.48
CA SER A 87 -0.05 -36.87 -32.18
C SER A 87 0.71 -35.87 -31.29
N LEU A 88 0.68 -36.04 -29.97
CA LEU A 88 1.24 -35.07 -29.02
C LEU A 88 2.77 -35.13 -28.87
N PHE A 89 3.43 -36.20 -29.31
CA PHE A 89 4.87 -36.35 -29.10
C PHE A 89 5.74 -35.66 -30.17
N ASP A 90 5.19 -35.39 -31.36
CA ASP A 90 5.95 -34.80 -32.47
C ASP A 90 5.98 -33.25 -32.43
N ASP A 91 5.06 -32.64 -31.70
CA ASP A 91 4.97 -31.17 -31.57
C ASP A 91 5.84 -30.60 -30.43
N VAL A 92 6.35 -31.47 -29.55
CA VAL A 92 7.21 -31.08 -28.43
C VAL A 92 8.65 -30.83 -28.90
N SER A 93 9.12 -31.53 -29.95
CA SER A 93 10.51 -31.40 -30.42
C SER A 93 10.78 -30.09 -31.18
N ARG A 94 9.76 -29.49 -31.83
CA ARG A 94 9.91 -28.19 -32.51
C ARG A 94 9.92 -26.99 -31.55
N THR A 95 9.42 -27.16 -30.33
CA THR A 95 9.29 -26.09 -29.33
C THR A 95 10.62 -25.75 -28.63
N PHE A 96 11.63 -26.62 -28.71
CA PHE A 96 12.88 -26.47 -27.94
C PHE A 96 13.88 -25.47 -28.56
N GLU A 97 13.93 -25.28 -29.88
CA GLU A 97 14.86 -24.33 -30.50
C GLU A 97 14.38 -22.87 -30.43
N GLU A 98 13.06 -22.61 -30.50
CA GLU A 98 12.50 -21.25 -30.52
C GLU A 98 12.56 -20.53 -29.15
N THR A 99 12.83 -21.28 -28.08
CA THR A 99 12.86 -20.77 -26.70
C THR A 99 14.20 -20.08 -26.35
N ASN A 100 15.29 -20.40 -27.05
CA ASN A 100 16.63 -19.94 -26.68
C ASN A 100 16.88 -18.47 -27.08
N GLU A 101 16.40 -18.06 -28.24
CA GLU A 101 16.69 -16.74 -28.82
C GLU A 101 15.89 -15.63 -28.12
N LYS A 102 14.62 -15.95 -27.81
CA LYS A 102 13.67 -15.10 -27.07
C LYS A 102 14.09 -14.79 -25.63
N SER A 103 14.85 -15.71 -25.03
CA SER A 103 15.46 -15.53 -23.71
C SER A 103 16.43 -14.35 -23.71
N SER A 104 17.29 -14.24 -24.74
CA SER A 104 18.33 -13.20 -24.80
C SER A 104 17.76 -11.77 -24.88
N GLU A 105 16.69 -11.58 -25.64
CA GLU A 105 15.97 -10.31 -25.75
C GLU A 105 15.22 -9.97 -24.46
N ALA A 106 14.61 -10.96 -23.82
CA ALA A 106 13.93 -10.81 -22.54
C ALA A 106 14.92 -10.44 -21.42
N TRP A 107 16.08 -11.10 -21.34
CA TRP A 107 17.14 -10.78 -20.38
C TRP A 107 17.74 -9.38 -20.60
N SER A 108 17.81 -8.92 -21.85
CA SER A 108 18.24 -7.56 -22.21
C SER A 108 17.23 -6.50 -21.75
N MET A 109 15.92 -6.72 -21.96
CA MET A 109 14.89 -5.83 -21.42
C MET A 109 14.87 -5.84 -19.89
N ILE A 110 15.01 -7.02 -19.28
CA ILE A 110 15.04 -7.15 -17.82
C ILE A 110 16.25 -6.43 -17.22
N SER A 111 17.43 -6.48 -17.85
CA SER A 111 18.63 -5.80 -17.32
C SER A 111 18.46 -4.27 -17.34
N LYS A 112 17.95 -3.72 -18.45
CA LYS A 112 17.66 -2.28 -18.59
C LYS A 112 16.59 -1.80 -17.61
N LEU A 113 15.50 -2.56 -17.47
CA LEU A 113 14.44 -2.28 -16.48
C LEU A 113 14.96 -2.39 -15.04
N THR A 114 15.90 -3.31 -14.78
CA THR A 114 16.53 -3.45 -13.45
C THR A 114 17.43 -2.28 -13.13
N GLU A 115 18.21 -1.79 -14.11
CA GLU A 115 19.05 -0.59 -13.98
C GLU A 115 18.23 0.68 -13.77
N GLU A 116 17.11 0.85 -14.47
CA GLU A 116 16.20 1.99 -14.24
C GLU A 116 15.50 1.92 -12.86
N LYS A 117 15.19 0.71 -12.38
CA LYS A 117 14.57 0.50 -11.05
C LYS A 117 15.53 0.79 -9.89
N THR A 118 16.83 0.51 -10.04
CA THR A 118 17.81 0.80 -8.98
C THR A 118 18.03 2.31 -8.83
N PHE A 119 18.00 3.07 -9.92
CA PHE A 119 18.09 4.54 -9.87
C PHE A 119 16.90 5.18 -9.14
N ALA A 120 15.67 4.76 -9.46
CA ALA A 120 14.46 5.26 -8.78
C ALA A 120 14.43 4.87 -7.29
N THR A 121 14.91 3.67 -6.95
CA THR A 121 15.02 3.20 -5.56
C THR A 121 16.05 4.03 -4.79
N GLN A 122 17.18 4.39 -5.42
CA GLN A 122 18.22 5.23 -4.83
C GLN A 122 17.75 6.67 -4.57
N GLN A 123 16.99 7.27 -5.49
CA GLN A 123 16.43 8.61 -5.30
C GLN A 123 15.43 8.64 -4.13
N SER A 124 14.58 7.62 -4.02
CA SER A 124 13.64 7.47 -2.90
C SER A 124 14.36 7.33 -1.56
N GLN A 125 15.46 6.58 -1.51
CA GLN A 125 16.29 6.49 -0.31
C GLN A 125 16.94 7.83 0.08
N LYS A 126 17.43 8.60 -0.90
CA LYS A 126 18.00 9.94 -0.64
C LYS A 126 16.96 10.89 -0.04
N LEU A 127 15.74 10.90 -0.59
CA LEU A 127 14.64 11.73 -0.06
C LEU A 127 14.24 11.32 1.36
N ARG A 128 14.26 10.02 1.67
CA ARG A 128 14.03 9.54 3.04
C ARG A 128 15.09 10.05 4.02
N LEU A 129 16.37 10.07 3.61
CA LEU A 129 17.44 10.62 4.43
C LEU A 129 17.31 12.14 4.63
N GLU A 130 16.92 12.88 3.59
CA GLU A 130 16.66 14.33 3.71
C GLU A 130 15.49 14.63 4.67
N LEU A 131 14.42 13.82 4.64
CA LEU A 131 13.29 13.95 5.56
C LEU A 131 13.65 13.64 7.01
N GLU A 132 14.50 12.63 7.26
CA GLU A 132 14.94 12.31 8.62
C GLU A 132 15.83 13.41 9.22
N MET A 133 16.69 14.03 8.40
CA MET A 133 17.52 15.16 8.83
C MET A 133 16.67 16.38 9.20
N LEU A 134 15.70 16.74 8.34
CA LEU A 134 14.78 17.86 8.59
C LEU A 134 13.88 17.61 9.82
N ARG A 135 13.43 16.37 10.02
CA ARG A 135 12.65 15.97 11.21
C ARG A 135 13.46 16.05 12.49
N LYS A 136 14.74 15.68 12.46
CA LYS A 136 15.64 15.77 13.62
C LYS A 136 15.97 17.23 13.96
N GLU A 137 16.07 18.09 12.95
CA GLU A 137 16.24 19.54 13.14
C GLU A 137 14.98 20.20 13.73
N SER A 138 13.79 19.83 13.24
CA SER A 138 12.52 20.36 13.77
C SER A 138 12.28 19.90 15.21
N SER A 139 12.62 18.64 15.52
CA SER A 139 12.54 18.09 16.88
C SER A 139 13.48 18.80 17.86
N LYS A 140 14.61 19.34 17.39
CA LYS A 140 15.54 20.12 18.21
C LYS A 140 15.05 21.55 18.47
N LYS A 141 14.24 22.13 17.57
CA LYS A 141 13.59 23.44 17.75
C LYS A 141 12.32 23.38 18.62
N GLN A 142 11.70 22.22 18.75
CA GLN A 142 10.44 22.05 19.47
C GLN A 142 10.63 21.62 20.94
N SER A 143 11.70 22.10 21.57
CA SER A 143 11.96 21.86 22.99
C SER A 143 11.14 22.82 23.86
N GLY A 144 10.02 22.32 24.40
CA GLY A 144 9.57 22.59 25.77
C GLY A 144 8.92 23.92 26.12
N GLY A 145 8.72 24.87 25.20
CA GLY A 145 8.23 26.22 25.56
C GLY A 145 6.71 26.44 25.50
N HIS A 146 5.98 25.72 24.63
CA HIS A 146 4.65 26.16 24.22
C HIS A 146 3.57 26.04 25.31
N SER A 147 3.59 24.98 26.12
CA SER A 147 2.58 24.79 27.19
C SER A 147 2.75 25.79 28.35
N LEU A 148 4.00 26.03 28.78
CA LEU A 148 4.30 26.95 29.89
C LEU A 148 4.05 28.43 29.52
N VAL A 149 4.41 28.83 28.29
CA VAL A 149 4.16 30.19 27.81
C VAL A 149 2.66 30.49 27.72
N LEU A 150 1.85 29.52 27.26
CA LEU A 150 0.39 29.68 27.24
C LEU A 150 -0.21 29.77 28.65
N MET A 151 0.26 28.95 29.59
CA MET A 151 -0.21 29.01 30.99
C MET A 151 0.10 30.37 31.64
N LEU A 152 1.31 30.91 31.40
CA LEU A 152 1.69 32.24 31.87
C LEU A 152 0.84 33.35 31.23
N LEU A 153 0.59 33.29 29.92
CA LEU A 153 -0.27 34.26 29.22
C LEU A 153 -1.70 34.27 29.78
N VAL A 154 -2.30 33.09 29.95
CA VAL A 154 -3.66 32.95 30.49
C VAL A 154 -3.72 33.46 31.95
N GLY A 155 -2.72 33.15 32.77
CA GLY A 155 -2.62 33.62 34.15
C GLY A 155 -2.53 35.14 34.25
N LEU A 156 -1.65 35.77 33.45
CA LEU A 156 -1.53 37.24 33.40
C LEU A 156 -2.83 37.90 32.94
N LEU A 157 -3.50 37.34 31.93
CA LEU A 157 -4.78 37.86 31.46
C LEU A 157 -5.86 37.79 32.56
N GLY A 158 -5.89 36.70 33.32
CA GLY A 158 -6.75 36.56 34.49
C GLY A 158 -6.45 37.59 35.58
N CYS A 159 -5.17 37.82 35.90
CA CYS A 159 -4.76 38.86 36.86
C CYS A 159 -5.18 40.27 36.41
N VAL A 160 -5.01 40.60 35.13
CA VAL A 160 -5.40 41.91 34.58
C VAL A 160 -6.92 42.09 34.64
N ILE A 161 -7.70 41.09 34.22
CA ILE A 161 -9.16 41.12 34.29
C ILE A 161 -9.62 41.25 35.75
N GLY A 162 -9.06 40.44 36.65
CA GLY A 162 -9.36 40.50 38.08
C GLY A 162 -9.00 41.85 38.71
N TYR A 163 -7.87 42.44 38.31
CA TYR A 163 -7.47 43.76 38.78
C TYR A 163 -8.42 44.87 38.30
N ILE A 164 -8.89 44.81 37.05
CA ILE A 164 -9.87 45.76 36.51
C ILE A 164 -11.21 45.62 37.23
N LEU A 165 -11.70 44.40 37.44
CA LEU A 165 -12.96 44.13 38.14
C LEU A 165 -12.92 44.47 39.63
N ASN A 166 -11.76 44.36 40.28
CA ASN A 166 -11.58 44.73 41.68
C ASN A 166 -11.37 46.25 41.87
N ARG A 167 -11.09 46.98 40.79
CA ARG A 167 -10.87 48.43 40.80
C ARG A 167 -12.13 49.23 40.43
N ILE A 168 -13.08 48.61 39.73
CA ILE A 168 -14.42 49.14 39.44
C ILE A 168 -15.32 48.91 40.65
#